data_AF-A0A382RZS4-F1
#
_entry.id   AF-A0A382RZS4-F1
#
_cell.length_a   1.000
_cell.length_b   1.000
_cell.length_c   1.000
_cell.angle_alpha   90.00
_cell.angle_beta   90.00
_cell.angle_gamma   90.00
#
_symmetry.space_group_name_H-M   'P 1'
#
loop_
_entity.id
_entity.type
_entity.pdbx_description
1 polymer ?
#
loop_
_entity_poly.entity_id
_entity_poly.type
_entity_poly.pdbx_seq_one_letter_code
_entity_poly.pdbx_strand_id
1 'polypeptide(L)'
;MFRVILETLKNSQYIDKIILNTPSQKIIDESSDLDLKIHKRPKWLDEINTNEANAIIDYDLSKSSFEYYIQTHSTNPLLSIQTVDNSIEVFFNNLDKYDSLFSVTPFKKRFYKSDLSSINHNHNSLKPTQEIESVLMENSCIYIF
;
A
#
# COMPACT_ATOMS: atom_id res chain seq x y z
N MET A 1 0.53 13.60 -10.33
CA MET A 1 0.97 12.47 -9.48
C MET A 1 -0.18 11.51 -9.25
N PHE A 2 -1.28 11.91 -8.59
CA PHE A 2 -2.43 11.04 -8.34
C PHE A 2 -3.05 10.40 -9.60
N ARG A 3 -3.16 11.14 -10.71
CA ARG A 3 -3.66 10.60 -11.99
C ARG A 3 -2.85 9.40 -12.50
N VAL A 4 -1.54 9.39 -12.27
CA VAL A 4 -0.68 8.26 -12.69
C VAL A 4 -1.13 7.00 -11.97
N ILE A 5 -1.39 7.08 -10.66
CA ILE A 5 -1.90 5.95 -9.88
C ILE A 5 -3.29 5.52 -10.34
N LEU A 6 -4.20 6.46 -10.57
CA LEU A 6 -5.55 6.13 -11.04
C LEU A 6 -5.51 5.39 -12.39
N GLU A 7 -4.67 5.83 -13.32
CA GLU A 7 -4.46 5.12 -14.59
C GLU A 7 -3.78 3.77 -14.39
N THR A 8 -2.78 3.65 -13.50
CA THR A 8 -2.19 2.35 -13.17
C THR A 8 -3.24 1.37 -12.69
N LEU A 9 -4.10 1.77 -11.73
CA LEU A 9 -5.13 0.92 -11.16
C LEU A 9 -6.20 0.56 -12.20
N LYS A 10 -6.60 1.52 -13.04
CA LYS A 10 -7.63 1.31 -14.07
C LYS A 10 -7.18 0.31 -15.15
N ASN A 11 -5.88 0.23 -15.41
CA ASN A 11 -5.34 -0.70 -16.38
C ASN A 11 -5.10 -2.10 -15.81
N SER A 12 -5.16 -2.29 -14.48
CA SER A 12 -5.09 -3.62 -13.85
C SER A 12 -6.21 -4.52 -14.35
N GLN A 13 -5.90 -5.79 -14.61
CA GLN A 13 -6.89 -6.77 -15.05
C GLN A 13 -7.78 -7.29 -13.93
N TYR A 14 -7.45 -7.00 -12.66
CA TYR A 14 -8.12 -7.53 -11.47
C TYR A 14 -8.95 -6.49 -10.71
N ILE A 15 -8.82 -5.20 -11.04
CA ILE A 15 -9.53 -4.13 -10.32
C ILE A 15 -10.88 -3.83 -10.98
N ASP A 16 -11.97 -4.17 -10.28
CA ASP A 16 -13.34 -3.92 -10.76
C ASP A 16 -13.80 -2.47 -10.57
N LYS A 17 -13.48 -1.87 -9.42
CA LYS A 17 -13.91 -0.51 -9.07
C LYS A 17 -12.82 0.24 -8.32
N ILE A 18 -12.62 1.50 -8.70
CA ILE A 18 -11.70 2.41 -8.01
C ILE A 18 -12.50 3.39 -7.16
N ILE A 19 -12.12 3.51 -5.89
CA ILE A 19 -12.64 4.50 -4.96
C ILE A 19 -11.59 5.60 -4.79
N LEU A 20 -11.96 6.85 -5.08
CA LEU A 20 -11.15 8.02 -4.80
C LEU A 20 -11.62 8.68 -3.51
N ASN A 21 -10.88 8.42 -2.43
CA ASN A 21 -11.10 9.08 -1.15
C ASN A 21 -10.24 10.35 -1.05
N THR A 22 -10.87 11.52 -1.07
CA THR A 22 -10.17 12.81 -1.00
C THR A 22 -11.04 13.92 -0.39
N PRO A 23 -10.48 14.85 0.39
CA PRO A 23 -11.17 16.07 0.82
C PRO A 23 -11.17 17.16 -0.27
N SER A 24 -10.28 17.04 -1.27
CA SER A 24 -10.02 18.10 -2.24
C SER A 24 -11.02 18.09 -3.40
N GLN A 25 -11.88 19.12 -3.45
CA GLN A 25 -12.80 19.31 -4.58
C GLN A 25 -12.05 19.43 -5.92
N LYS A 26 -10.90 20.10 -5.93
CA LYS A 26 -10.05 20.21 -7.11
C LYS A 26 -9.63 18.84 -7.66
N ILE A 27 -9.26 17.89 -6.79
CA ILE A 27 -8.87 16.53 -7.23
C ILE A 27 -10.09 15.78 -7.79
N ILE A 28 -11.28 15.97 -7.22
CA ILE A 28 -12.53 15.39 -7.72
C ILE A 28 -12.83 15.92 -9.12
N ASP A 29 -12.78 17.24 -9.29
CA ASP A 29 -13.06 17.90 -10.57
C ASP A 29 -12.02 17.47 -11.64
N GLU A 30 -10.75 17.43 -11.25
CA GLU A 30 -9.65 16.88 -12.05
C GLU A 30 -9.70 15.35 -12.22
N SER A 31 -10.73 14.64 -11.77
CA SER A 31 -10.89 13.20 -12.04
C SER A 31 -12.24 12.88 -12.70
N SER A 32 -12.98 13.91 -13.12
CA SER A 32 -14.34 13.79 -13.65
C SER A 32 -14.45 13.02 -14.98
N ASP A 33 -13.34 12.87 -15.69
CA ASP A 33 -13.19 12.06 -16.91
C ASP A 33 -13.05 10.56 -16.65
N LEU A 34 -12.95 10.14 -15.38
CA LEU A 34 -12.73 8.75 -14.97
C LEU A 34 -13.97 8.18 -14.27
N ASP A 35 -14.28 6.90 -14.51
CA ASP A 35 -15.32 6.19 -13.78
C ASP A 35 -14.83 5.79 -12.37
N LEU A 36 -14.94 6.72 -11.43
CA LEU A 36 -14.51 6.54 -10.05
C LEU A 36 -15.70 6.65 -9.09
N LYS A 37 -15.68 5.86 -8.02
CA LYS A 37 -16.55 6.13 -6.87
C LYS A 37 -15.88 7.19 -5.99
N ILE A 38 -16.54 8.32 -5.78
CA ILE A 38 -15.97 9.41 -4.98
C ILE A 38 -16.40 9.26 -3.52
N HIS A 39 -15.42 9.14 -2.63
CA HIS A 39 -15.61 9.28 -1.19
C HIS A 39 -15.08 10.66 -0.77
N LYS A 40 -15.97 11.64 -0.69
CA LYS A 40 -15.60 12.98 -0.20
C LYS A 40 -15.26 12.88 1.28
N ARG A 41 -13.97 13.03 1.62
CA ARG A 41 -13.49 12.83 2.98
C ARG A 41 -13.99 13.97 3.88
N PRO A 42 -14.66 13.68 5.01
CA PRO A 42 -15.05 14.70 5.96
C PRO A 42 -13.84 15.29 6.68
N LYS A 43 -13.90 16.60 6.97
CA LYS A 43 -12.80 17.36 7.59
C LYS A 43 -12.27 16.76 8.90
N TRP A 44 -13.14 16.15 9.70
CA TRP A 44 -12.73 15.56 10.98
C TRP A 44 -11.75 14.39 10.80
N LEU A 45 -11.76 13.68 9.66
CA LEU A 45 -10.78 12.63 9.37
C LEU A 45 -9.38 13.20 9.10
N ASP A 46 -9.29 14.41 8.52
CA ASP A 46 -7.99 15.07 8.27
C ASP A 46 -7.39 15.68 9.54
N GLU A 47 -8.17 15.81 10.61
CA GLU A 47 -7.75 16.37 11.90
C GLU A 47 -7.33 15.27 12.91
N ILE A 48 -7.32 14.01 12.49
CA ILE A 48 -6.94 12.86 13.32
C ILE A 48 -5.42 12.82 13.46
N ASN A 49 -4.94 12.94 14.70
CA ASN A 49 -3.52 12.86 15.01
C ASN A 49 -3.03 11.45 15.36
N THR A 50 -3.92 10.46 15.40
CA THR A 50 -3.62 9.06 15.78
C THR A 50 -4.49 8.06 15.00
N ASN A 51 -3.92 6.98 14.47
CA ASN A 51 -4.64 5.93 13.72
C ASN A 51 -5.37 6.43 12.45
N GLU A 52 -4.88 7.50 11.83
CA GLU A 52 -5.50 8.10 10.65
C GLU A 52 -5.73 7.08 9.53
N ALA A 53 -4.75 6.22 9.24
CA ALA A 53 -4.85 5.20 8.19
C ALA A 53 -6.05 4.26 8.42
N ASN A 54 -6.20 3.74 9.63
CA ASN A 54 -7.31 2.84 9.98
C ASN A 54 -8.66 3.58 9.93
N ALA A 55 -8.71 4.83 10.41
CA ALA A 55 -9.94 5.63 10.37
C ALA A 55 -10.39 5.93 8.92
N ILE A 56 -9.44 6.14 8.00
CA ILE A 56 -9.72 6.30 6.57
C ILE A 56 -10.27 4.99 5.99
N ILE A 57 -9.66 3.84 6.31
CA ILE A 57 -10.13 2.53 5.88
C ILE A 57 -11.56 2.30 6.40
N ASP A 58 -11.80 2.49 7.70
CA ASP A 58 -13.12 2.33 8.32
C ASP A 58 -14.18 3.21 7.64
N TYR A 59 -13.82 4.45 7.31
CA TYR A 59 -14.70 5.34 6.56
C TYR A 59 -15.03 4.78 5.18
N ASP A 60 -14.03 4.31 4.43
CA ASP A 60 -14.22 3.74 3.09
C ASP A 60 -15.08 2.47 3.13
N LEU A 61 -14.81 1.58 4.09
CA LEU A 61 -15.60 0.38 4.34
C LEU A 61 -17.03 0.70 4.75
N SER A 62 -17.27 1.75 5.55
CA SER A 62 -18.63 2.15 5.94
C SER A 62 -19.47 2.70 4.77
N LYS A 63 -18.82 3.09 3.66
CA LYS A 63 -19.45 3.69 2.48
C LYS A 63 -19.43 2.78 1.26
N SER A 64 -18.84 1.60 1.35
CA SER A 64 -18.72 0.65 0.26
C SER A 64 -18.95 -0.79 0.74
N SER A 65 -19.21 -1.69 -0.20
CA SER A 65 -19.47 -3.09 0.12
C SER A 65 -18.87 -3.93 -1.01
N PHE A 66 -17.58 -4.23 -0.84
CA PHE A 66 -16.80 -5.15 -1.64
C PHE A 66 -16.24 -6.23 -0.72
N GLU A 67 -15.93 -7.39 -1.30
CA GLU A 67 -15.38 -8.52 -0.55
C GLU A 67 -13.90 -8.33 -0.23
N TYR A 68 -13.15 -7.70 -1.14
CA TYR A 68 -11.72 -7.42 -1.01
C TYR A 68 -11.42 -5.98 -1.40
N TYR A 69 -10.42 -5.41 -0.76
CA TYR A 69 -9.94 -4.06 -0.99
C TYR A 69 -8.44 -4.08 -1.25
N ILE A 70 -8.01 -3.23 -2.18
CA ILE A 70 -6.61 -2.86 -2.32
C ILE A 70 -6.47 -1.36 -2.06
N GLN A 71 -5.66 -1.01 -1.07
CA GLN A 71 -5.36 0.37 -0.71
C GLN A 71 -3.97 0.74 -1.19
N THR A 72 -3.86 1.93 -1.80
CA THR A 72 -2.58 2.56 -2.15
C THR A 72 -2.65 4.07 -1.99
N HIS A 73 -1.51 4.72 -1.76
CA HIS A 73 -1.42 6.17 -1.70
C HIS A 73 -1.27 6.77 -3.11
N SER A 74 -1.96 7.87 -3.36
CA SER A 74 -1.90 8.63 -4.62
C SER A 74 -0.53 9.28 -4.89
N THR A 75 0.36 9.26 -3.91
CA THR A 75 1.75 9.77 -3.96
C THR A 75 2.78 8.68 -4.25
N ASN A 76 2.37 7.54 -4.83
CA ASN A 76 3.27 6.44 -5.18
C ASN A 76 3.43 6.25 -6.71
N PRO A 77 3.87 7.26 -7.49
CA PRO A 77 3.80 7.24 -8.95
C PRO A 77 4.67 6.17 -9.62
N LEU A 78 5.53 5.48 -8.87
CA LEU A 78 6.35 4.38 -9.35
C LEU A 78 5.67 3.01 -9.16
N LEU A 79 4.50 2.96 -8.55
CA LEU A 79 3.71 1.74 -8.46
C LEU A 79 3.30 1.32 -9.87
N SER A 80 3.80 0.16 -10.28
CA SER A 80 3.53 -0.40 -11.61
C SER A 80 2.29 -1.28 -11.58
N ILE A 81 1.62 -1.38 -12.73
CA ILE A 81 0.50 -2.31 -12.93
C ILE A 81 0.91 -3.75 -12.60
N GLN A 82 2.10 -4.18 -13.03
CA GLN A 82 2.61 -5.53 -12.75
C GLN A 82 2.72 -5.79 -11.24
N THR A 83 3.12 -4.79 -10.46
CA THR A 83 3.21 -4.91 -9.00
C THR A 83 1.82 -5.04 -8.39
N VAL A 84 0.83 -4.28 -8.87
CA VAL A 84 -0.56 -4.38 -8.42
C VAL A 84 -1.11 -5.78 -8.70
N ASP A 85 -1.02 -6.23 -9.95
CA ASP A 85 -1.53 -7.53 -10.39
C ASP A 85 -0.86 -8.69 -9.63
N ASN A 86 0.47 -8.69 -9.53
CA ASN A 86 1.20 -9.71 -8.77
C ASN A 86 0.80 -9.73 -7.29
N SER A 87 0.54 -8.57 -6.69
CA SER A 87 0.16 -8.51 -5.26
C SER A 87 -1.21 -9.14 -5.05
N ILE A 88 -2.15 -8.88 -5.96
CA ILE A 88 -3.48 -9.48 -5.94
C ILE A 88 -3.38 -11.00 -6.13
N GLU A 89 -2.61 -11.48 -7.10
CA GLU A 89 -2.39 -12.91 -7.32
C GLU A 89 -1.77 -13.60 -6.09
N VAL A 90 -0.75 -13.00 -5.48
CA VAL A 90 -0.11 -13.54 -4.28
C VAL A 90 -1.10 -13.62 -3.12
N PHE A 91 -1.92 -12.59 -2.92
CA PHE A 91 -2.97 -12.57 -1.90
C PHE A 91 -3.95 -13.73 -2.09
N PHE A 92 -4.57 -13.84 -3.27
CA PHE A 92 -5.56 -14.90 -3.54
C PHE A 92 -4.97 -16.31 -3.51
N ASN A 93 -3.72 -16.49 -3.94
CA ASN A 93 -3.04 -17.79 -3.88
C ASN A 93 -2.70 -18.26 -2.45
N ASN A 94 -2.81 -17.38 -1.44
CA ASN A 94 -2.53 -17.71 -0.05
C ASN A 94 -3.71 -17.40 0.89
N LEU A 95 -4.91 -17.23 0.32
CA LEU A 95 -6.11 -16.86 1.06
C LEU A 95 -6.56 -17.95 2.05
N ASP A 96 -6.10 -19.19 1.87
CA ASP A 96 -6.30 -20.30 2.80
C ASP A 96 -5.47 -20.16 4.10
N LYS A 97 -4.48 -19.26 4.11
CA LYS A 97 -3.50 -19.10 5.21
C LYS A 97 -3.47 -17.70 5.80
N TYR A 98 -3.70 -16.69 4.98
CA TYR A 98 -3.59 -15.29 5.37
C TYR A 98 -4.83 -14.52 4.95
N ASP A 99 -5.19 -13.52 5.75
CA ASP A 99 -6.33 -12.64 5.53
C ASP A 99 -5.94 -11.29 4.92
N SER A 100 -4.65 -10.99 4.83
CA SER A 100 -4.14 -9.68 4.41
C SER A 100 -2.74 -9.75 3.79
N LEU A 101 -2.39 -8.72 3.00
CA LEU A 101 -1.08 -8.53 2.39
C LEU A 101 -0.67 -7.06 2.48
N PHE A 102 0.61 -6.79 2.73
CA PHE A 102 1.20 -5.46 2.57
C PHE A 102 2.56 -5.52 1.89
N SER A 103 2.93 -4.45 1.20
CA SER A 103 4.21 -4.40 0.48
C SER A 103 5.36 -3.92 1.37
N VAL A 104 6.55 -4.45 1.09
CA VAL A 104 7.80 -4.13 1.79
C VAL A 104 8.92 -3.79 0.81
N THR A 105 9.91 -3.05 1.29
CA THR A 105 11.19 -2.82 0.61
C THR A 105 12.27 -3.63 1.32
N PRO A 106 12.96 -4.55 0.63
CA PRO A 106 14.05 -5.31 1.22
C PRO A 106 15.35 -4.49 1.28
N PHE A 107 15.99 -4.47 2.44
CA PHE A 107 17.31 -3.89 2.65
C PHE A 107 18.37 -4.96 2.88
N LYS A 108 19.30 -5.03 1.95
CA LYS A 108 20.44 -5.96 2.00
C LYS A 108 21.72 -5.26 2.48
N LYS A 109 21.69 -4.83 3.75
CA LYS A 109 22.78 -4.15 4.46
C LYS A 109 22.95 -4.77 5.85
N ARG A 110 24.09 -4.53 6.52
CA ARG A 110 24.31 -4.96 7.90
C ARG A 110 23.68 -3.96 8.85
N PHE A 111 22.66 -4.37 9.57
CA PHE A 111 21.98 -3.50 10.55
C PHE A 111 22.37 -3.89 11.97
N TYR A 112 22.51 -2.87 12.82
CA TYR A 112 22.72 -3.03 14.25
C TYR A 112 21.56 -2.38 14.99
N LYS A 113 21.24 -2.91 16.17
CA LYS A 113 20.39 -2.22 17.14
C LYS A 113 21.18 -1.10 17.82
N SER A 114 20.48 -0.25 18.58
CA SER A 114 21.11 0.83 19.36
C SER A 114 22.09 0.32 20.43
N ASP A 115 21.92 -0.91 20.91
CA ASP A 115 22.84 -1.59 21.83
C ASP A 115 24.05 -2.25 21.12
N LEU A 116 24.23 -2.00 19.81
CA LEU A 116 25.28 -2.55 18.95
C LEU A 116 25.20 -4.07 18.71
N SER A 117 24.09 -4.73 19.07
CA SER A 117 23.84 -6.11 18.63
C SER A 117 23.47 -6.16 17.14
N SER A 118 23.92 -7.20 16.45
CA SER A 118 23.66 -7.38 15.01
C SER A 118 22.21 -7.86 14.76
N ILE A 119 21.56 -7.35 13.71
CA ILE A 119 20.17 -7.69 13.37
C ILE A 119 20.12 -8.85 12.38
N ASN A 120 20.85 -8.75 11.26
CA ASN A 120 20.76 -9.70 10.14
C ASN A 120 22.13 -10.25 9.70
N HIS A 121 23.16 -10.08 10.52
CA HIS A 121 24.51 -10.56 10.25
C HIS A 121 25.20 -11.06 11.52
N ASN A 122 26.31 -11.79 11.35
CA ASN A 122 27.13 -12.26 12.45
C ASN A 122 28.56 -11.72 12.29
N HIS A 123 29.06 -10.97 13.27
CA HIS A 123 30.40 -10.37 13.22
C HIS A 123 31.53 -11.42 13.32
N ASN A 124 31.27 -12.58 13.94
CA ASN A 124 32.23 -13.69 14.02
C ASN A 124 32.26 -14.53 12.73
N SER A 125 31.29 -14.33 11.83
CA SER A 125 31.16 -15.06 10.57
C SER A 125 30.58 -14.15 9.49
N LEU A 126 31.42 -13.21 9.02
CA LEU A 126 31.00 -12.21 8.03
C LEU A 126 30.80 -12.84 6.65
N LYS A 127 29.54 -12.94 6.22
CA LYS A 127 29.17 -13.27 4.85
C LYS A 127 29.32 -12.06 3.92
N PRO A 128 29.56 -12.25 2.61
CA PRO A 128 29.42 -11.19 1.60
C PRO A 128 28.04 -10.54 1.64
N THR A 129 27.93 -9.24 1.33
CA THR A 129 26.64 -8.52 1.41
C THR A 129 25.55 -9.16 0.54
N GLN A 130 25.92 -9.76 -0.60
CA GLN A 130 24.99 -10.48 -1.47
C GLN A 130 24.41 -11.77 -0.86
N GLU A 131 24.94 -12.25 0.26
CA GLU A 131 24.49 -13.47 0.95
C GLU A 131 23.84 -13.18 2.32
N ILE A 132 23.73 -11.90 2.69
CA ILE A 132 23.08 -11.48 3.94
C ILE A 132 21.56 -11.53 3.76
N GLU A 133 20.84 -11.98 4.78
CA GLU A 133 19.38 -11.93 4.81
C GLU A 133 18.87 -10.49 4.78
N SER A 134 17.82 -10.23 4.00
CA SER A 134 17.25 -8.88 3.91
C SER A 134 16.44 -8.54 5.16
N VAL A 135 16.61 -7.32 5.66
CA VAL A 135 15.64 -6.72 6.59
C VAL A 135 14.53 -6.07 5.76
N LEU A 136 13.28 -6.36 6.08
CA LEU A 136 12.13 -5.86 5.33
C LEU A 136 11.55 -4.64 6.02
N MET A 137 11.38 -3.55 5.27
CA MET A 137 10.72 -2.33 5.74
C MET A 137 9.37 -2.23 5.05
N GLU A 138 8.28 -2.16 5.82
CA GLU A 138 6.96 -1.81 5.29
C GLU A 138 7.04 -0.44 4.59
N ASN A 139 6.52 -0.36 3.36
CA ASN A 139 6.74 0.79 2.49
C ASN A 139 5.45 1.55 2.13
N SER A 140 4.32 1.14 2.70
CA SER A 140 3.01 1.76 2.53
C SER A 140 2.58 1.93 1.08
N CYS A 141 3.06 1.06 0.18
CA CYS A 141 2.68 1.14 -1.24
C CYS A 141 1.37 0.40 -1.53
N ILE A 142 1.17 -0.77 -0.95
CA ILE A 142 0.02 -1.64 -1.16
C ILE A 142 -0.38 -2.26 0.17
N TYR A 143 -1.69 -2.27 0.42
CA TYR A 143 -2.35 -3.12 1.41
C TYR A 143 -3.52 -3.83 0.73
N ILE A 144 -3.70 -5.13 0.97
CA ILE A 144 -4.83 -5.91 0.49
C ILE A 144 -5.45 -6.61 1.69
N PHE A 145 -6.78 -6.57 1.80
CA PHE A 145 -7.56 -7.14 2.90
C PHE A 145 -9.03 -7.31 2.50
#